data_AF-A0A3B0VL26-F1
#
_entry.id   AF-A0A3B0VL26-F1
#
_cell.length_a   1.000
_cell.length_b   1.000
_cell.length_c   1.000
_cell.angle_alpha   90.00
_cell.angle_beta   90.00
_cell.angle_gamma   90.00
#
_symmetry.space_group_name_H-M   'P 1'
#
loop_
_entity.id
_entity.type
_entity.pdbx_description
1 polymer ?
#
loop_
_entity_poly.entity_id
_entity_poly.type
_entity_poly.pdbx_seq_one_letter_code
_entity_poly.pdbx_strand_id
1 'polypeptide(L)'
;MHKLLLIFLYFCLLAACHPSPEIIRKVNELTYIKKDKTVNCPITNTTRCAIDTPLLDLYNNSLITGKDYVSLLEKGENSLLVRLHLIKAAQTSIDIQTFIWVNDESGHLVLAELLEAAKRGVRVNIIIDQLFSMGDTWFLAELATLHANLNIRLFNPVFNEAHTSVFDFVGAIACCLYSLNRRMHNKLFLIDGKYGITGGRNYNDRYFDWDPNFNYKDRDALVIGGTVAQQMKASFAEFWHAKWVVPLENLDDIVYRILNNQEKKSNWAVAYKRKSSTINLKSYNFNYIQKKFTDTAIAVDSVEYFSDSPDKLFTKNRQSAEKYKQMTLKIKELILSAEKKLLLQTPYLVLSRKAYRALKSLHKNKPDVQITVSTNSLSSTDAYYVYAISFKHKKKYMQRLGLNIYEYKQNPKYKHKMFGAVAASVDTRFGLHAKSIVIDGYTSLIGSHNFDHRSDILNTESGLIIKSTELAKQLSQFIDEDMSPENSWIIAPNKKIPVLSFFSGMMATLSRSLPVLDIWPFRYSSSFQLRYGKVAVGINHPDFYENYKNVGNFPDVELSSRQIQTIMISAFAGFAEPFM
;
A
#
# COMPACT_ATOMS: atom_id res chain seq x y z
N MET A 1 -33.55 -9.22 39.27
CA MET A 1 -32.20 -9.60 39.76
C MET A 1 -31.46 -10.56 38.82
N HIS A 2 -32.08 -11.64 38.31
CA HIS A 2 -31.39 -12.60 37.41
C HIS A 2 -30.79 -12.02 36.11
N LYS A 3 -31.46 -11.08 35.43
CA LYS A 3 -30.90 -10.44 34.21
C LYS A 3 -29.69 -9.54 34.48
N LEU A 4 -29.65 -8.86 35.63
CA LEU A 4 -28.48 -8.07 36.06
C LEU A 4 -27.32 -8.98 36.46
N LEU A 5 -27.60 -10.12 37.10
CA LEU A 5 -26.57 -11.11 37.45
C LEU A 5 -25.92 -11.74 36.21
N LEU A 6 -26.72 -12.03 35.17
CA LEU A 6 -26.23 -12.54 33.89
C LEU A 6 -25.39 -11.50 33.12
N ILE A 7 -25.81 -10.23 33.13
CA ILE A 7 -25.01 -9.13 32.53
C ILE A 7 -23.72 -8.93 33.32
N PHE A 8 -23.77 -8.99 34.65
CA PHE A 8 -22.59 -8.87 35.50
C PHE A 8 -21.64 -10.07 35.36
N LEU A 9 -22.14 -11.29 35.26
CA LEU A 9 -21.36 -12.50 34.94
C LEU A 9 -20.76 -12.42 33.53
N TYR A 10 -21.48 -11.87 32.54
CA TYR A 10 -20.96 -11.65 31.19
C TYR A 10 -19.86 -10.59 31.17
N PHE A 11 -20.00 -9.49 31.94
CA PHE A 11 -18.94 -8.49 32.13
C PHE A 11 -17.75 -9.02 32.94
N CYS A 12 -17.98 -9.89 33.94
CA CYS A 12 -16.91 -10.55 34.70
C CYS A 12 -16.18 -11.61 33.87
N LEU A 13 -16.85 -12.30 32.95
CA LEU A 13 -16.23 -13.23 31.99
C LEU A 13 -15.43 -12.48 30.92
N LEU A 14 -15.86 -11.29 30.49
CA LEU A 14 -15.08 -10.42 29.60
C LEU A 14 -13.90 -9.75 30.32
N ALA A 15 -14.04 -9.43 31.62
CA ALA A 15 -12.94 -8.92 32.46
C ALA A 15 -11.90 -10.00 32.82
N ALA A 16 -12.16 -11.27 32.51
CA ALA A 16 -11.28 -12.39 32.84
C ALA A 16 -10.19 -12.69 31.78
N CYS A 17 -10.12 -11.95 30.66
CA CYS A 17 -9.15 -12.23 29.58
C CYS A 17 -7.90 -11.33 29.55
N HIS A 18 -7.93 -10.15 30.17
CA HIS A 18 -6.75 -9.28 30.18
C HIS A 18 -5.75 -9.72 31.28
N PRO A 19 -4.46 -9.90 30.96
CA PRO A 19 -3.43 -10.17 31.97
C PRO A 19 -3.32 -9.04 32.99
N SER A 20 -3.13 -9.37 34.27
CA SER A 20 -2.90 -8.36 35.30
C SER A 20 -1.58 -7.61 35.05
N PRO A 21 -1.42 -6.36 35.56
CA PRO A 21 -0.16 -5.62 35.43
C PRO A 21 1.05 -6.38 35.99
N GLU A 22 0.84 -7.21 37.03
CA GLU A 22 1.88 -8.07 37.59
C GLU A 22 2.28 -9.19 36.63
N ILE A 23 1.32 -9.81 35.93
CA ILE A 23 1.59 -10.81 34.90
C ILE A 23 2.37 -10.17 33.74
N ILE A 24 1.96 -9.00 33.27
CA ILE A 24 2.65 -8.27 32.20
C ILE A 24 4.09 -7.94 32.62
N ARG A 25 4.32 -7.47 33.85
CA ARG A 25 5.68 -7.23 34.37
C ARG A 25 6.51 -8.51 34.35
N LYS A 26 5.95 -9.63 34.83
CA LYS A 26 6.62 -10.94 34.83
C LYS A 26 6.96 -11.41 33.42
N VAL A 27 6.07 -11.23 32.45
CA VAL A 27 6.35 -11.56 31.03
C VAL A 27 7.45 -10.68 30.48
N ASN A 28 7.44 -9.38 30.77
CA ASN A 28 8.51 -8.47 30.33
C ASN A 28 9.89 -8.89 30.88
N GLU A 29 9.96 -9.28 32.16
CA GLU A 29 11.18 -9.83 32.75
C GLU A 29 11.62 -11.14 32.09
N LEU A 30 10.68 -12.08 31.87
CA LEU A 30 10.95 -13.35 31.19
C LEU A 30 11.45 -13.13 29.76
N THR A 31 10.80 -12.27 28.99
CA THR A 31 11.18 -11.92 27.63
C THR A 31 12.59 -11.30 27.61
N TYR A 32 12.90 -10.39 28.55
CA TYR A 32 14.24 -9.81 28.67
C TYR A 32 15.32 -10.85 28.99
N ILE A 33 15.00 -11.88 29.76
CA ILE A 33 15.90 -12.99 30.07
C ILE A 33 16.07 -13.92 28.85
N LYS A 34 14.98 -14.22 28.14
CA LYS A 34 14.96 -15.15 26.99
C LYS A 34 15.63 -14.60 25.73
N LYS A 35 15.53 -13.29 25.49
CA LYS A 35 16.15 -12.63 24.33
C LYS A 35 17.65 -12.90 24.27
N ASP A 36 18.12 -13.41 23.14
CA ASP A 36 19.56 -13.51 22.85
C ASP A 36 20.19 -12.10 22.89
N LYS A 37 21.37 -12.01 23.49
CA LYS A 37 22.15 -10.76 23.66
C LYS A 37 23.50 -10.86 22.96
N THR A 38 23.77 -11.97 22.29
CA THR A 38 25.05 -12.26 21.65
C THR A 38 25.22 -11.35 20.44
N VAL A 39 26.25 -10.52 20.48
CA VAL A 39 26.65 -9.69 19.34
C VAL A 39 27.84 -10.36 18.64
N ASN A 40 27.63 -10.81 17.41
CA ASN A 40 28.61 -11.58 16.64
C ASN A 40 29.68 -10.71 15.98
N CYS A 41 29.50 -9.38 15.95
CA CYS A 41 30.49 -8.44 15.44
C CYS A 41 31.34 -7.87 16.60
N PRO A 42 32.68 -7.82 16.49
CA PRO A 42 33.53 -7.23 17.52
C PRO A 42 33.10 -5.80 17.88
N ILE A 43 33.04 -5.49 19.18
CA ILE A 43 32.64 -4.15 19.69
C ILE A 43 33.56 -3.05 19.15
N THR A 44 34.82 -3.37 18.85
CA THR A 44 35.80 -2.45 18.24
C THR A 44 35.50 -2.11 16.78
N ASN A 45 34.67 -2.89 16.10
CA ASN A 45 34.26 -2.61 14.72
C ASN A 45 33.12 -1.59 14.71
N THR A 46 33.45 -0.35 14.33
CA THR A 46 32.51 0.77 14.30
C THR A 46 31.44 0.65 13.21
N THR A 47 31.66 -0.18 12.19
CA THR A 47 30.68 -0.41 11.10
C THR A 47 29.74 -1.57 11.40
N ARG A 48 29.87 -2.23 12.56
CA ARG A 48 29.08 -3.42 12.92
C ARG A 48 29.16 -4.52 11.87
N CYS A 49 30.33 -4.68 11.24
CA CYS A 49 30.54 -5.69 10.20
C CYS A 49 29.54 -5.53 9.04
N ALA A 50 29.14 -4.29 8.77
CA ALA A 50 28.36 -3.92 7.60
C ALA A 50 29.13 -4.16 6.31
N ILE A 51 28.41 -4.54 5.25
CA ILE A 51 28.98 -4.53 3.90
C ILE A 51 29.05 -3.08 3.40
N ASP A 52 29.97 -2.80 2.49
CA ASP A 52 30.02 -1.51 1.80
C ASP A 52 28.81 -1.32 0.89
N THR A 53 28.38 -0.07 0.74
CA THR A 53 27.27 0.30 -0.15
C THR A 53 27.66 1.46 -1.08
N PRO A 54 27.38 1.37 -2.39
CA PRO A 54 27.62 2.48 -3.33
C PRO A 54 26.67 3.66 -3.09
N LEU A 55 25.65 3.50 -2.24
CA LEU A 55 24.72 4.57 -1.90
C LEU A 55 25.34 5.60 -0.93
N LEU A 56 26.45 5.26 -0.27
CA LEU A 56 27.15 6.16 0.64
C LEU A 56 27.66 7.42 -0.07
N ASP A 57 28.14 7.29 -1.31
CA ASP A 57 28.62 8.42 -2.10
C ASP A 57 27.49 9.41 -2.40
N LEU A 58 26.29 8.93 -2.73
CA LEU A 58 25.12 9.79 -2.92
C LEU A 58 24.71 10.48 -1.63
N TYR A 59 24.78 9.79 -0.49
CA TYR A 59 24.49 10.40 0.80
C TYR A 59 25.50 11.51 1.14
N ASN A 60 26.79 11.26 0.96
CA ASN A 60 27.83 12.27 1.18
C ASN A 60 27.65 13.47 0.24
N ASN A 61 27.33 13.23 -1.03
CA ASN A 61 27.03 14.30 -1.99
C ASN A 61 25.76 15.09 -1.63
N SER A 62 24.73 14.44 -1.08
CA SER A 62 23.54 15.13 -0.57
C SER A 62 23.90 16.09 0.57
N LEU A 63 24.77 15.67 1.50
CA LEU A 63 25.23 16.55 2.58
C LEU A 63 26.04 17.76 2.08
N ILE A 64 26.82 17.59 1.01
CA ILE A 64 27.63 18.66 0.43
C ILE A 64 26.78 19.65 -0.39
N THR A 65 25.89 19.12 -1.23
CA THR A 65 25.13 19.92 -2.21
C THR A 65 23.80 20.43 -1.68
N GLY A 66 23.28 19.83 -0.60
CA GLY A 66 21.93 20.03 -0.11
C GLY A 66 20.83 19.40 -0.99
N LYS A 67 21.20 18.67 -2.05
CA LYS A 67 20.25 17.96 -2.92
C LYS A 67 20.15 16.50 -2.54
N ASP A 68 18.93 16.05 -2.24
CA ASP A 68 18.63 14.64 -2.00
C ASP A 68 18.47 13.89 -3.34
N TYR A 69 18.65 12.58 -3.31
CA TYR A 69 18.57 11.71 -4.48
C TYR A 69 17.38 10.77 -4.37
N VAL A 70 16.74 10.47 -5.51
CA VAL A 70 15.60 9.57 -5.58
C VAL A 70 15.73 8.58 -6.75
N SER A 71 15.45 7.30 -6.49
CA SER A 71 15.38 6.23 -7.50
C SER A 71 14.01 5.55 -7.46
N LEU A 72 13.33 5.46 -8.60
CA LEU A 72 12.03 4.77 -8.70
C LEU A 72 12.22 3.24 -8.71
N LEU A 73 11.45 2.55 -7.86
CA LEU A 73 11.49 1.10 -7.70
C LEU A 73 10.22 0.48 -8.30
N GLU A 74 10.24 0.25 -9.62
CA GLU A 74 9.09 -0.30 -10.38
C GLU A 74 8.91 -1.81 -10.24
N LYS A 75 10.01 -2.57 -10.18
CA LYS A 75 9.96 -4.04 -10.08
C LYS A 75 9.99 -4.48 -8.63
N GLY A 76 9.16 -5.46 -8.28
CA GLY A 76 9.15 -6.07 -6.95
C GLY A 76 10.52 -6.63 -6.57
N GLU A 77 11.15 -7.39 -7.47
CA GLU A 77 12.49 -7.95 -7.23
C GLU A 77 13.55 -6.87 -6.92
N ASN A 78 13.54 -5.73 -7.61
CA ASN A 78 14.50 -4.65 -7.34
C ASN A 78 14.25 -4.02 -5.97
N SER A 79 12.97 -3.86 -5.61
CA SER A 79 12.57 -3.29 -4.34
C SER A 79 12.99 -4.18 -3.16
N LEU A 80 12.87 -5.51 -3.32
CA LEU A 80 13.37 -6.48 -2.34
C LEU A 80 14.91 -6.46 -2.28
N LEU A 81 15.58 -6.48 -3.44
CA LEU A 81 17.03 -6.52 -3.54
C LEU A 81 17.69 -5.37 -2.77
N VAL A 82 17.24 -4.13 -2.98
CA VAL A 82 17.85 -2.97 -2.32
C VAL A 82 17.57 -2.95 -0.81
N ARG A 83 16.40 -3.44 -0.36
CA ARG A 83 16.13 -3.64 1.08
C ARG A 83 17.12 -4.61 1.69
N LEU A 84 17.34 -5.77 1.06
CA LEU A 84 18.28 -6.78 1.54
C LEU A 84 19.72 -6.27 1.58
N HIS A 85 20.13 -5.49 0.56
CA HIS A 85 21.44 -4.85 0.54
C HIS A 85 21.58 -3.84 1.69
N LEU A 86 20.60 -2.96 1.86
CA LEU A 86 20.65 -1.92 2.89
C LEU A 86 20.58 -2.49 4.32
N ILE A 87 19.83 -3.58 4.56
CA ILE A 87 19.85 -4.29 5.86
C ILE A 87 21.26 -4.77 6.18
N LYS A 88 21.97 -5.34 5.20
CA LYS A 88 23.36 -5.78 5.35
C LYS A 88 24.33 -4.61 5.48
N ALA A 89 24.05 -3.47 4.87
CA ALA A 89 24.87 -2.26 4.96
C ALA A 89 24.59 -1.42 6.23
N ALA A 90 23.52 -1.73 6.97
CA ALA A 90 23.12 -0.98 8.16
C ALA A 90 24.18 -1.08 9.27
N GLN A 91 24.50 0.06 9.89
CA GLN A 91 25.53 0.19 10.92
C GLN A 91 24.96 0.54 12.30
N THR A 92 23.80 1.19 12.36
CA THR A 92 23.27 1.79 13.60
C THR A 92 21.82 1.43 13.87
N SER A 93 20.92 1.59 12.89
CA SER A 93 19.50 1.35 13.09
C SER A 93 18.73 1.03 11.81
N ILE A 94 17.70 0.22 11.98
CA ILE A 94 16.71 -0.13 10.97
C ILE A 94 15.33 0.12 11.58
N ASP A 95 14.57 1.04 10.98
CA ASP A 95 13.22 1.38 11.41
C ASP A 95 12.24 1.03 10.26
N ILE A 96 11.25 0.16 10.51
CA ILE A 96 10.29 -0.33 9.50
C ILE A 96 8.85 -0.12 9.97
N GLN A 97 8.01 0.41 9.09
CA GLN A 97 6.57 0.55 9.27
C GLN A 97 5.87 -0.06 8.04
N THR A 98 4.92 -0.97 8.24
CA THR A 98 4.15 -1.58 7.13
C THR A 98 2.73 -1.96 7.54
N PHE A 99 1.80 -1.94 6.58
CA PHE A 99 0.43 -2.38 6.81
C PHE A 99 0.34 -3.90 6.86
N ILE A 100 0.98 -4.59 5.92
CA ILE A 100 0.93 -6.05 5.84
C ILE A 100 2.34 -6.63 5.96
N TRP A 101 2.46 -7.68 6.77
CA TRP A 101 3.57 -8.62 6.74
C TRP A 101 3.03 -10.05 6.82
N VAL A 102 3.33 -10.88 5.82
CA VAL A 102 2.83 -12.25 5.72
C VAL A 102 3.94 -13.27 6.05
N ASN A 103 3.55 -14.40 6.63
CA ASN A 103 4.39 -15.58 6.83
C ASN A 103 4.53 -16.32 5.48
N ASP A 104 5.29 -15.73 4.57
CA ASP A 104 5.67 -16.28 3.27
C ASP A 104 7.18 -16.14 3.02
N GLU A 105 7.64 -16.55 1.84
CA GLU A 105 9.07 -16.67 1.57
C GLU A 105 9.82 -15.33 1.60
N SER A 106 9.25 -14.29 0.99
CA SER A 106 9.82 -12.95 1.03
C SER A 106 9.78 -12.34 2.43
N GLY A 107 8.70 -12.55 3.19
CA GLY A 107 8.58 -12.12 4.58
C GLY A 107 9.66 -12.77 5.48
N HIS A 108 9.89 -14.07 5.33
CA HIS A 108 10.93 -14.79 6.09
C HIS A 108 12.34 -14.36 5.71
N LEU A 109 12.61 -14.16 4.41
CA LEU A 109 13.92 -13.70 3.94
C LEU A 109 14.29 -12.36 4.55
N VAL A 110 13.38 -11.39 4.54
CA VAL A 110 13.64 -10.08 5.15
C VAL A 110 13.84 -10.22 6.66
N LEU A 111 12.98 -10.99 7.34
CA LEU A 111 13.08 -11.16 8.79
C LEU A 111 14.40 -11.84 9.20
N ALA A 112 14.87 -12.82 8.44
CA ALA A 112 16.14 -13.50 8.70
C ALA A 112 17.32 -12.53 8.61
N GLU A 113 17.36 -11.69 7.57
CA GLU A 113 18.42 -10.69 7.41
C GLU A 113 18.34 -9.59 8.46
N LEU A 114 17.14 -9.21 8.92
CA LEU A 114 16.96 -8.29 10.04
C LEU A 114 17.47 -8.87 11.36
N LEU A 115 17.24 -10.16 11.60
CA LEU A 115 17.78 -10.86 12.76
C LEU A 115 19.32 -10.90 12.71
N GLU A 116 19.92 -11.15 11.54
CA GLU A 116 21.36 -11.08 11.38
C GLU A 116 21.90 -9.66 11.61
N ALA A 117 21.21 -8.61 11.15
CA ALA A 117 21.56 -7.23 11.50
C ALA A 117 21.49 -6.98 13.02
N ALA A 118 20.46 -7.48 13.69
CA ALA A 118 20.30 -7.38 15.15
C ALA A 118 21.46 -8.06 15.90
N LYS A 119 21.87 -9.26 15.46
CA LYS A 119 23.04 -10.00 15.99
C LYS A 119 24.37 -9.31 15.69
N ARG A 120 24.46 -8.43 14.70
CA ARG A 120 25.64 -7.58 14.49
C ARG A 120 25.70 -6.37 15.43
N GLY A 121 24.62 -6.08 16.16
CA GLY A 121 24.53 -4.94 17.06
C GLY A 121 23.70 -3.77 16.53
N VAL A 122 23.01 -3.93 15.40
CA VAL A 122 22.15 -2.89 14.80
C VAL A 122 20.80 -2.90 15.51
N ARG A 123 20.27 -1.72 15.89
CA ARG A 123 18.92 -1.62 16.49
C ARG A 123 17.86 -1.78 15.41
N VAL A 124 17.02 -2.81 15.52
CA VAL A 124 15.93 -3.09 14.58
C VAL A 124 14.58 -2.87 15.26
N ASN A 125 13.79 -1.94 14.73
CA ASN A 125 12.46 -1.60 15.22
C ASN A 125 11.43 -1.75 14.09
N ILE A 126 10.37 -2.52 14.35
CA ILE A 126 9.33 -2.82 13.36
C ILE A 126 7.96 -2.48 13.94
N ILE A 127 7.17 -1.70 13.20
CA ILE A 127 5.75 -1.47 13.46
C ILE A 127 4.95 -2.14 12.34
N ILE A 128 4.03 -3.02 12.71
CA ILE A 128 3.15 -3.71 11.78
C ILE A 128 1.71 -3.42 12.17
N ASP A 129 0.83 -3.19 11.20
CA ASP A 129 -0.58 -3.09 11.49
C ASP A 129 -1.15 -4.49 11.85
N GLN A 130 -1.91 -4.57 12.93
CA GLN A 130 -2.32 -5.85 13.51
C GLN A 130 -3.21 -6.72 12.57
N LEU A 131 -4.08 -6.10 11.78
CA LEU A 131 -5.08 -6.78 10.96
C LEU A 131 -4.44 -7.17 9.64
N PHE A 132 -4.57 -8.45 9.28
CA PHE A 132 -3.98 -9.07 8.08
C PHE A 132 -2.46 -9.33 8.13
N SER A 133 -1.81 -9.13 9.28
CA SER A 133 -0.38 -9.42 9.44
C SER A 133 -0.13 -10.59 10.39
N MET A 134 0.83 -11.45 10.03
CA MET A 134 1.43 -12.51 10.87
C MET A 134 0.47 -13.13 11.92
N GLY A 135 -0.66 -13.69 11.48
CA GLY A 135 -1.73 -14.15 12.39
C GLY A 135 -1.43 -15.38 13.27
N ASP A 136 -0.21 -15.91 13.23
CA ASP A 136 0.18 -17.03 14.10
C ASP A 136 0.79 -16.50 15.42
N THR A 137 0.00 -16.57 16.49
CA THR A 137 0.42 -16.14 17.84
C THR A 137 1.66 -16.89 18.35
N TRP A 138 1.92 -18.12 17.88
CA TRP A 138 3.13 -18.86 18.23
C TRP A 138 4.37 -18.24 17.58
N PHE A 139 4.25 -17.94 16.28
CA PHE A 139 5.30 -17.27 15.54
C PHE A 139 5.61 -15.90 16.15
N LEU A 140 4.59 -15.10 16.47
CA LEU A 140 4.77 -13.79 17.11
C LEU A 140 5.41 -13.88 18.50
N ALA A 141 5.03 -14.89 19.30
CA ALA A 141 5.68 -15.14 20.59
C ALA A 141 7.16 -15.50 20.43
N GLU A 142 7.51 -16.30 19.42
CA GLU A 142 8.91 -16.58 19.06
C GLU A 142 9.63 -15.29 18.67
N LEU A 143 9.06 -14.46 17.78
CA LEU A 143 9.68 -13.19 17.38
C LEU A 143 9.94 -12.25 18.55
N ALA A 144 9.02 -12.22 19.52
CA ALA A 144 9.15 -11.41 20.73
C ALA A 144 10.35 -11.82 21.60
N THR A 145 10.87 -13.05 21.47
CA THR A 145 11.96 -13.58 22.30
C THR A 145 13.27 -13.82 21.55
N LEU A 146 13.38 -13.48 20.26
CA LEU A 146 14.57 -13.81 19.45
C LEU A 146 15.86 -13.11 19.91
N HIS A 147 15.88 -11.77 19.95
CA HIS A 147 17.13 -11.02 20.16
C HIS A 147 16.88 -9.64 20.79
N ALA A 148 17.79 -9.16 21.63
CA ALA A 148 17.67 -7.90 22.38
C ALA A 148 17.62 -6.65 21.48
N ASN A 149 18.26 -6.72 20.31
CA ASN A 149 18.25 -5.63 19.33
C ASN A 149 17.08 -5.69 18.32
N LEU A 150 16.18 -6.68 18.42
CA LEU A 150 15.00 -6.80 17.55
C LEU A 150 13.73 -6.49 18.34
N ASN A 151 13.02 -5.44 17.94
CA ASN A 151 11.80 -4.99 18.60
C ASN A 151 10.66 -4.91 17.59
N ILE A 152 9.53 -5.54 17.90
CA ILE A 152 8.35 -5.55 17.06
C ILE A 152 7.16 -5.05 17.87
N ARG A 153 6.37 -4.16 17.28
CA ARG A 153 5.13 -3.61 17.87
C ARG A 153 3.99 -3.71 16.87
N LEU A 154 2.78 -3.93 17.36
CA LEU A 154 1.55 -3.89 16.56
C LEU A 154 0.81 -2.57 16.73
N PHE A 155 0.37 -2.00 15.61
CA PHE A 155 -0.50 -0.84 15.60
C PHE A 155 -1.98 -1.25 15.74
N ASN A 156 -2.67 -0.56 16.65
CA ASN A 156 -4.09 -0.66 16.98
C ASN A 156 -4.60 -2.12 17.07
N PRO A 157 -4.01 -2.95 17.95
CA PRO A 157 -4.47 -4.32 18.17
C PRO A 157 -5.89 -4.34 18.72
N VAL A 158 -6.78 -5.03 18.02
CA VAL A 158 -8.19 -5.17 18.43
C VAL A 158 -8.22 -6.04 19.68
N PHE A 159 -8.91 -5.58 20.72
CA PHE A 159 -8.96 -6.23 22.05
C PHE A 159 -7.59 -6.46 22.71
N ASN A 160 -6.55 -5.71 22.33
CA ASN A 160 -5.17 -5.94 22.79
C ASN A 160 -4.61 -7.32 22.42
N GLU A 161 -5.13 -7.94 21.37
CA GLU A 161 -4.68 -9.23 20.86
C GLU A 161 -3.95 -9.07 19.52
N ALA A 162 -3.00 -9.96 19.27
CA ALA A 162 -2.30 -10.04 18.00
C ALA A 162 -3.19 -10.64 16.91
N HIS A 163 -3.95 -11.69 17.24
CA HIS A 163 -4.80 -12.39 16.27
C HIS A 163 -6.28 -12.10 16.53
N THR A 164 -6.99 -11.57 15.53
CA THR A 164 -8.44 -11.40 15.59
C THR A 164 -9.14 -12.69 15.13
N SER A 165 -9.76 -13.45 16.05
CA SER A 165 -10.54 -14.62 15.66
C SER A 165 -11.82 -14.24 14.90
N VAL A 166 -12.48 -15.23 14.28
CA VAL A 166 -13.76 -14.98 13.60
C VAL A 166 -14.83 -14.45 14.57
N PHE A 167 -14.84 -14.92 15.82
CA PHE A 167 -15.76 -14.44 16.85
C PHE A 167 -15.42 -13.02 17.29
N ASP A 168 -14.13 -12.69 17.41
CA ASP A 168 -13.67 -11.33 17.74
C ASP A 168 -13.97 -10.37 16.60
N PHE A 169 -13.85 -10.82 15.35
CA PHE A 169 -14.22 -10.03 14.18
C PHE A 169 -15.73 -9.70 14.20
N VAL A 170 -16.59 -10.69 14.47
CA VAL A 170 -18.04 -10.49 14.59
C VAL A 170 -18.39 -9.61 15.81
N GLY A 171 -17.80 -9.89 16.97
CA GLY A 171 -18.00 -9.11 18.20
C GLY A 171 -17.52 -7.68 18.06
N ALA A 172 -16.38 -7.47 17.41
CA ALA A 172 -15.85 -6.15 17.13
C ALA A 172 -16.66 -5.40 16.07
N ILE A 173 -17.29 -6.07 15.09
CA ILE A 173 -18.30 -5.41 14.24
C ILE A 173 -19.48 -4.91 15.08
N ALA A 174 -19.91 -5.67 16.09
CA ALA A 174 -21.05 -5.32 16.94
C ALA A 174 -20.77 -4.21 17.97
N CYS A 175 -19.61 -4.24 18.65
CA CYS A 175 -19.28 -3.29 19.74
C CYS A 175 -18.31 -2.18 19.35
N CYS A 176 -17.46 -2.44 18.37
CA CYS A 176 -16.13 -1.83 18.29
C CYS A 176 -15.71 -1.55 16.83
N LEU A 177 -16.70 -1.40 15.92
CA LEU A 177 -16.51 -1.23 14.47
C LEU A 177 -15.56 -0.06 14.16
N TYR A 178 -15.58 0.95 15.02
CA TYR A 178 -14.76 2.14 14.91
C TYR A 178 -13.27 1.89 15.19
N SER A 179 -12.93 0.99 16.12
CA SER A 179 -11.54 0.58 16.37
C SER A 179 -11.05 -0.42 15.33
N LEU A 180 -11.92 -1.33 14.84
CA LEU A 180 -11.58 -2.24 13.73
C LEU A 180 -11.14 -1.51 12.47
N ASN A 181 -11.88 -0.47 12.09
CA ASN A 181 -11.70 0.20 10.81
C ASN A 181 -10.50 1.15 10.78
N ARG A 182 -9.89 1.46 11.93
CA ARG A 182 -8.77 2.40 12.06
C ARG A 182 -7.43 1.69 11.86
N ARG A 183 -6.78 1.86 10.71
CA ARG A 183 -5.56 1.10 10.37
C ARG A 183 -4.37 2.01 10.06
N MET A 184 -3.17 1.52 10.34
CA MET A 184 -1.93 2.16 9.90
C MET A 184 -1.60 1.66 8.49
N HIS A 185 -1.84 2.49 7.48
CA HIS A 185 -1.57 2.16 6.09
C HIS A 185 -0.24 2.75 5.59
N ASN A 186 0.59 3.27 6.48
CA ASN A 186 1.93 3.76 6.19
C ASN A 186 2.87 2.67 5.67
N LYS A 187 3.88 3.09 4.89
CA LYS A 187 5.03 2.27 4.50
C LYS A 187 6.29 3.09 4.69
N LEU A 188 7.19 2.62 5.54
CA LEU A 188 8.48 3.27 5.80
C LEU A 188 9.52 2.18 6.03
N PHE A 189 10.67 2.34 5.40
CA PHE A 189 11.86 1.54 5.66
C PHE A 189 13.02 2.52 5.70
N LEU A 190 13.65 2.69 6.86
CA LEU A 190 14.69 3.69 7.08
C LEU A 190 15.93 3.03 7.68
N ILE A 191 17.08 3.29 7.07
CA ILE A 191 18.37 2.71 7.43
C ILE A 191 19.32 3.82 7.82
N ASP A 192 19.83 3.74 9.06
CA ASP A 192 20.80 4.65 9.67
C ASP A 192 20.43 6.14 9.64
N GLY A 193 19.16 6.47 9.37
CA GLY A 193 18.74 7.86 9.11
C GLY A 193 19.38 8.44 7.85
N LYS A 194 19.70 7.61 6.85
CA LYS A 194 20.36 7.99 5.59
C LYS A 194 19.59 7.55 4.34
N TYR A 195 19.11 6.30 4.35
CA TYR A 195 18.47 5.66 3.20
C TYR A 195 17.04 5.29 3.54
N GLY A 196 16.09 5.86 2.82
CA GLY A 196 14.66 5.64 3.02
C GLY A 196 14.01 4.92 1.84
N ILE A 197 13.03 4.06 2.10
CA ILE A 197 12.13 3.54 1.07
C ILE A 197 10.68 3.73 1.55
N THR A 198 9.83 4.25 0.67
CA THR A 198 8.39 4.34 0.88
C THR A 198 7.66 4.21 -0.46
N GLY A 199 6.35 3.94 -0.42
CA GLY A 199 5.57 3.62 -1.62
C GLY A 199 4.31 2.85 -1.29
N GLY A 200 3.95 1.90 -2.16
CA GLY A 200 2.77 1.05 -1.99
C GLY A 200 3.04 -0.35 -1.42
N ARG A 201 4.30 -0.82 -1.42
CA ARG A 201 4.61 -2.24 -1.17
C ARG A 201 4.57 -2.64 0.30
N ASN A 202 3.91 -3.77 0.55
CA ASN A 202 3.96 -4.49 1.82
C ASN A 202 4.93 -5.68 1.74
N TYR A 203 5.11 -6.41 2.85
CA TYR A 203 5.96 -7.60 2.91
C TYR A 203 5.15 -8.87 2.66
N ASN A 204 5.01 -9.23 1.38
CA ASN A 204 4.36 -10.44 0.91
C ASN A 204 4.84 -10.76 -0.53
N ASP A 205 4.86 -12.04 -0.90
CA ASP A 205 5.38 -12.53 -2.20
C ASP A 205 4.76 -11.80 -3.41
N ARG A 206 3.48 -11.40 -3.33
CA ARG A 206 2.76 -10.67 -4.39
C ARG A 206 3.30 -9.29 -4.69
N TYR A 207 4.01 -8.66 -3.75
CA TYR A 207 4.62 -7.33 -3.93
C TYR A 207 6.05 -7.41 -4.50
N PHE A 208 6.64 -8.60 -4.49
CA PHE A 208 8.02 -8.84 -4.88
C PHE A 208 8.16 -9.72 -6.13
N ASP A 209 7.07 -9.88 -6.89
CA ASP A 209 7.01 -10.66 -8.13
C ASP A 209 7.21 -12.17 -7.92
N TRP A 210 6.79 -12.69 -6.75
CA TRP A 210 7.14 -14.01 -6.24
C TRP A 210 5.96 -14.95 -6.05
N ASP A 211 4.72 -14.45 -6.16
CA ASP A 211 3.50 -15.26 -6.10
C ASP A 211 3.21 -15.85 -7.49
N PRO A 212 2.97 -17.17 -7.62
CA PRO A 212 2.73 -17.78 -8.93
C PRO A 212 1.37 -17.41 -9.55
N ASN A 213 0.40 -16.96 -8.73
CA ASN A 213 -0.98 -16.77 -9.14
C ASN A 213 -1.33 -15.31 -9.39
N PHE A 214 -0.88 -14.40 -8.52
CA PHE A 214 -1.24 -12.98 -8.62
C PHE A 214 -0.16 -12.04 -8.09
N ASN A 215 0.28 -11.07 -8.89
CA ASN A 215 1.28 -10.07 -8.46
C ASN A 215 0.80 -8.63 -8.67
N TYR A 216 1.25 -7.75 -7.79
CA TYR A 216 0.97 -6.33 -7.88
C TYR A 216 1.98 -5.60 -8.76
N LYS A 217 1.47 -4.82 -9.71
CA LYS A 217 2.21 -3.70 -10.32
C LYS A 217 2.18 -2.53 -9.36
N ASP A 218 3.19 -2.47 -8.50
CA ASP A 218 3.33 -1.46 -7.46
C ASP A 218 4.62 -0.64 -7.64
N ARG A 219 4.76 0.44 -6.87
CA ARG A 219 5.91 1.35 -6.91
C ARG A 219 6.34 1.74 -5.51
N ASP A 220 7.65 1.72 -5.29
CA ASP A 220 8.30 2.44 -4.20
C ASP A 220 9.27 3.47 -4.77
N ALA A 221 9.78 4.34 -3.91
CA ALA A 221 10.90 5.21 -4.18
C ALA A 221 11.96 5.01 -3.10
N LEU A 222 13.21 4.79 -3.54
CA LEU A 222 14.40 4.90 -2.71
C LEU A 222 14.78 6.38 -2.62
N VAL A 223 14.92 6.90 -1.41
CA VAL A 223 15.41 8.25 -1.14
C VAL A 223 16.73 8.18 -0.39
N ILE A 224 17.70 8.98 -0.81
CA ILE A 224 19.01 9.08 -0.16
C ILE A 224 19.24 10.55 0.13
N GLY A 225 19.38 10.88 1.42
CA GLY A 225 19.67 12.25 1.80
C GLY A 225 19.35 12.59 3.24
N GLY A 226 19.93 13.68 3.72
CA GLY A 226 19.83 14.09 5.13
C GLY A 226 18.44 14.55 5.52
N THR A 227 17.86 15.48 4.75
CA THR A 227 16.60 16.16 5.12
C THR A 227 15.41 15.21 5.12
N VAL A 228 15.18 14.52 4.00
CA VAL A 228 14.08 13.55 3.88
C VAL A 228 14.20 12.41 4.89
N ALA A 229 15.42 11.93 5.17
CA ALA A 229 15.63 10.86 6.15
C ALA A 229 15.33 11.31 7.59
N GLN A 230 15.62 12.57 7.95
CA GLN A 230 15.20 13.11 9.25
C GLN A 230 13.68 13.22 9.37
N GLN A 231 12.97 13.62 8.31
CA GLN A 231 11.50 13.66 8.29
C GLN A 231 10.91 12.25 8.48
N MET A 232 11.47 11.25 7.79
CA MET A 232 11.09 9.84 7.97
C MET A 232 11.36 9.37 9.40
N LYS A 233 12.53 9.69 9.95
CA LYS A 233 12.90 9.33 11.33
C LYS A 233 11.94 9.94 12.36
N ALA A 234 11.61 11.22 12.20
CA ALA A 234 10.68 11.93 13.07
C ALA A 234 9.28 11.29 13.03
N SER A 235 8.78 10.99 11.83
CA SER A 235 7.51 10.28 11.65
C SER A 235 7.52 8.92 12.33
N PHE A 236 8.55 8.10 12.10
CA PHE A 236 8.66 6.80 12.74
C PHE A 236 8.67 6.92 14.28
N ALA A 237 9.41 7.89 14.82
CA ALA A 237 9.47 8.13 16.26
C ALA A 237 8.10 8.53 16.84
N GLU A 238 7.29 9.31 16.13
CA GLU A 238 5.92 9.66 16.54
C GLU A 238 5.05 8.41 16.67
N PHE A 239 5.09 7.52 15.66
CA PHE A 239 4.35 6.25 15.72
C PHE A 239 4.91 5.31 16.79
N TRP A 240 6.23 5.18 16.92
CA TRP A 240 6.86 4.26 17.86
C TRP A 240 6.45 4.52 19.32
N HIS A 241 6.24 5.78 19.69
CA HIS A 241 5.81 6.19 21.03
C HIS A 241 4.30 6.39 21.17
N ALA A 242 3.52 6.16 20.10
CA ALA A 242 2.08 6.30 20.15
C ALA A 242 1.45 5.24 21.05
N LYS A 243 0.46 5.62 21.85
CA LYS A 243 -0.23 4.72 22.80
C LYS A 243 -0.95 3.53 22.14
N TRP A 244 -1.22 3.63 20.84
CA TRP A 244 -1.88 2.59 20.04
C TRP A 244 -0.88 1.61 19.42
N VAL A 245 0.42 1.76 19.68
CA VAL A 245 1.49 0.90 19.17
C VAL A 245 2.04 0.08 20.33
N VAL A 246 1.67 -1.21 20.36
CA VAL A 246 1.85 -2.09 21.51
C VAL A 246 2.95 -3.12 21.22
N PRO A 247 3.97 -3.28 22.10
CA PRO A 247 4.96 -4.36 21.99
C PRO A 247 4.32 -5.75 21.98
N LEU A 248 4.90 -6.70 21.23
CA LEU A 248 4.37 -8.06 21.14
C LEU A 248 4.22 -8.71 22.52
N GLU A 249 5.21 -8.54 23.38
CA GLU A 249 5.24 -9.09 24.74
C GLU A 249 4.19 -8.48 25.70
N ASN A 250 3.43 -7.48 25.26
CA ASN A 250 2.35 -6.84 26.01
C ASN A 250 0.94 -7.14 25.43
N LEU A 251 0.84 -7.95 24.38
CA LEU A 251 -0.45 -8.41 23.83
C LEU A 251 -0.93 -9.62 24.61
N ASP A 252 -2.24 -9.70 24.87
CA ASP A 252 -2.82 -10.68 25.79
C ASP A 252 -2.56 -12.12 25.35
N ASP A 253 -2.85 -12.42 24.10
CA ASP A 253 -2.65 -13.73 23.50
C ASP A 253 -1.17 -14.13 23.49
N ILE A 254 -0.27 -13.18 23.23
CA ILE A 254 1.19 -13.43 23.25
C ILE A 254 1.72 -13.63 24.68
N VAL A 255 1.22 -12.87 25.65
CA VAL A 255 1.57 -13.01 27.08
C VAL A 255 1.35 -14.45 27.54
N TYR A 256 0.19 -15.03 27.24
CA TYR A 256 -0.12 -16.41 27.61
C TYR A 256 0.73 -17.44 26.86
N ARG A 257 1.12 -17.17 25.60
CA ARG A 257 2.04 -18.04 24.84
C ARG A 257 3.44 -18.08 25.48
N ILE A 258 3.97 -16.93 25.89
CA ILE A 258 5.29 -16.82 26.53
C ILE A 258 5.29 -17.51 27.91
N LEU A 259 4.25 -17.29 28.72
CA LEU A 259 4.13 -17.87 30.08
C LEU A 259 4.07 -19.40 30.07
N ASN A 260 3.33 -19.98 29.13
CA ASN A 260 3.15 -21.42 29.06
C ASN A 260 4.39 -22.16 28.53
N ASN A 261 5.47 -21.43 28.19
CA ASN A 261 6.75 -21.94 27.71
C ASN A 261 6.63 -22.93 26.54
N GLN A 262 5.56 -22.79 25.74
CA GLN A 262 5.32 -23.60 24.56
C GLN A 262 5.93 -22.90 23.33
N GLU A 263 7.20 -22.51 23.41
CA GLU A 263 7.91 -21.97 22.25
C GLU A 263 8.12 -23.07 21.21
N LYS A 264 7.17 -23.19 20.28
CA LYS A 264 7.36 -24.00 19.09
C LYS A 264 8.29 -23.21 18.17
N LYS A 265 9.59 -23.51 18.21
CA LYS A 265 10.57 -22.97 17.25
C LYS A 265 10.07 -23.28 15.84
N SER A 266 9.60 -22.27 15.15
CA SER A 266 9.07 -22.42 13.81
C SER A 266 10.22 -22.45 12.82
N ASN A 267 10.07 -23.24 11.76
CA ASN A 267 11.14 -23.48 10.79
C ASN A 267 11.19 -22.37 9.73
N TRP A 268 10.93 -21.12 10.14
CA TRP A 268 10.87 -19.96 9.24
C TRP A 268 12.26 -19.52 8.78
N ALA A 269 13.29 -19.77 9.61
CA ALA A 269 14.69 -19.46 9.33
C ALA A 269 15.43 -20.55 8.50
N VAL A 270 14.72 -21.54 7.93
CA VAL A 270 15.33 -22.59 7.09
C VAL A 270 16.05 -22.00 5.89
N ALA A 271 17.08 -22.73 5.43
CA ALA A 271 17.80 -22.49 4.18
C ALA A 271 16.87 -21.97 3.07
N TYR A 272 17.21 -20.78 2.58
CA TYR A 272 16.55 -20.10 1.50
C TYR A 272 16.24 -21.05 0.33
N LYS A 273 15.01 -21.04 -0.18
CA LYS A 273 14.73 -21.69 -1.47
C LYS A 273 15.54 -20.99 -2.56
N ARG A 274 15.72 -21.64 -3.71
CA ARG A 274 16.56 -21.16 -4.82
C ARG A 274 16.37 -19.67 -5.17
N LYS A 275 15.13 -19.17 -5.22
CA LYS A 275 14.84 -17.75 -5.54
C LYS A 275 15.39 -16.81 -4.47
N SER A 276 15.14 -17.11 -3.19
CA SER A 276 15.66 -16.40 -2.04
C SER A 276 17.19 -16.41 -1.98
N SER A 277 17.83 -17.56 -2.23
CA SER A 277 19.30 -17.64 -2.24
C SER A 277 19.91 -16.78 -3.34
N THR A 278 19.30 -16.77 -4.53
CA THR A 278 19.80 -16.03 -5.69
C THR A 278 19.75 -14.52 -5.46
N ILE A 279 18.61 -13.99 -4.98
CA ILE A 279 18.50 -12.55 -4.72
C ILE A 279 19.37 -12.14 -3.53
N ASN A 280 19.49 -13.00 -2.52
CA ASN A 280 20.30 -12.71 -1.34
C ASN A 280 21.79 -12.59 -1.72
N LEU A 281 22.31 -13.52 -2.53
CA LEU A 281 23.68 -13.43 -3.07
C LEU A 281 23.89 -12.17 -3.92
N LYS A 282 22.93 -11.81 -4.77
CA LYS A 282 23.00 -10.57 -5.56
C LYS A 282 23.05 -9.32 -4.68
N SER A 283 22.44 -9.35 -3.50
CA SER A 283 22.44 -8.20 -2.58
C SER A 283 23.82 -7.86 -1.99
N TYR A 284 24.79 -8.78 -2.07
CA TYR A 284 26.20 -8.53 -1.71
C TYR A 284 27.01 -7.88 -2.85
N ASN A 285 26.48 -7.83 -4.08
CA ASN A 285 27.25 -7.37 -5.25
C ASN A 285 27.21 -5.85 -5.38
N PHE A 286 28.28 -5.18 -4.92
CA PHE A 286 28.44 -3.72 -4.96
C PHE A 286 28.16 -3.12 -6.36
N ASN A 287 28.82 -3.63 -7.40
CA ASN A 287 28.70 -3.10 -8.77
C ASN A 287 27.27 -3.26 -9.33
N TYR A 288 26.59 -4.35 -8.96
CA TYR A 288 25.21 -4.56 -9.37
C TYR A 288 24.27 -3.54 -8.71
N ILE A 289 24.47 -3.28 -7.41
CA ILE A 289 23.69 -2.26 -6.68
C ILE A 289 23.97 -0.87 -7.26
N GLN A 290 25.24 -0.55 -7.55
CA GLN A 290 25.64 0.74 -8.12
C GLN A 290 24.91 1.00 -9.44
N LYS A 291 25.06 0.08 -10.41
CA LYS A 291 24.40 0.19 -11.72
C LYS A 291 22.89 0.32 -11.62
N LYS A 292 22.28 -0.33 -10.62
CA LYS A 292 20.82 -0.43 -10.52
C LYS A 292 20.18 0.74 -9.78
N PHE A 293 20.83 1.25 -8.74
CA PHE A 293 20.24 2.17 -7.78
C PHE A 293 21.02 3.47 -7.58
N THR A 294 22.33 3.47 -7.85
CA THR A 294 23.20 4.65 -7.71
C THR A 294 23.27 5.41 -9.03
N ASP A 295 23.60 4.73 -10.13
CA ASP A 295 23.76 5.35 -11.46
C ASP A 295 22.44 5.84 -12.06
N THR A 296 21.32 5.35 -11.53
CA THR A 296 19.96 5.71 -11.94
C THR A 296 19.29 6.70 -10.99
N ALA A 297 19.98 7.10 -9.91
CA ALA A 297 19.44 8.03 -8.93
C ALA A 297 19.41 9.45 -9.49
N ILE A 298 18.28 10.11 -9.32
CA ILE A 298 18.06 11.48 -9.81
C ILE A 298 18.26 12.42 -8.62
N ALA A 299 19.18 13.39 -8.74
CA ALA A 299 19.22 14.51 -7.82
C ALA A 299 17.98 15.38 -8.04
N VAL A 300 17.17 15.57 -6.99
CA VAL A 300 15.90 16.29 -7.11
C VAL A 300 16.02 17.72 -6.57
N ASP A 301 15.12 18.60 -7.02
CA ASP A 301 15.10 19.99 -6.54
C ASP A 301 14.59 20.07 -5.10
N SER A 302 13.64 19.20 -4.75
CA SER A 302 13.23 18.95 -3.37
C SER A 302 12.51 17.62 -3.27
N VAL A 303 12.70 16.91 -2.16
CA VAL A 303 11.86 15.80 -1.73
C VAL A 303 11.48 15.99 -0.28
N GLU A 304 10.19 15.83 0.00
CA GLU A 304 9.64 15.92 1.34
C GLU A 304 8.86 14.64 1.66
N TYR A 305 9.15 14.04 2.81
CA TYR A 305 8.37 12.94 3.35
C TYR A 305 7.20 13.49 4.17
N PHE A 306 6.01 13.04 3.82
CA PHE A 306 4.76 13.39 4.47
C PHE A 306 4.12 12.15 5.09
N SER A 307 3.62 12.30 6.30
CA SER A 307 2.83 11.28 6.98
C SER A 307 1.69 11.94 7.76
N ASP A 308 0.56 11.26 7.82
CA ASP A 308 -0.44 11.56 8.84
C ASP A 308 0.09 11.19 10.23
N SER A 309 -0.43 11.86 11.26
CA SER A 309 -0.13 11.54 12.66
C SER A 309 -0.85 10.25 13.10
N PRO A 310 -0.27 9.40 13.98
CA PRO A 310 -0.97 8.27 14.58
C PRO A 310 -2.28 8.66 15.28
N ASP A 311 -2.38 9.90 15.76
CA ASP A 311 -3.59 10.41 16.42
C ASP A 311 -4.68 10.88 15.44
N LYS A 312 -4.41 10.94 14.13
CA LYS A 312 -5.41 11.22 13.08
C LYS A 312 -6.66 10.39 13.27
N LEU A 313 -6.44 9.11 13.57
CA LEU A 313 -7.52 8.15 13.68
C LEU A 313 -8.34 8.45 14.92
N PHE A 314 -7.71 8.81 16.05
CA PHE A 314 -8.34 8.79 17.36
C PHE A 314 -8.81 10.15 17.89
N THR A 315 -8.44 11.25 17.24
CA THR A 315 -8.88 12.58 17.66
C THR A 315 -10.39 12.77 17.48
N LYS A 316 -11.04 13.35 18.50
CA LYS A 316 -12.43 13.84 18.44
C LYS A 316 -12.51 15.36 18.21
N ASN A 317 -11.39 16.07 18.33
CA ASN A 317 -11.32 17.52 18.16
C ASN A 317 -11.19 17.88 16.68
N ARG A 318 -12.11 18.72 16.17
CA ARG A 318 -12.13 19.18 14.77
C ARG A 318 -10.89 19.98 14.36
N GLN A 319 -10.36 20.81 15.23
CA GLN A 319 -9.19 21.66 14.94
C GLN A 319 -7.90 20.81 14.88
N SER A 320 -7.76 19.84 15.79
CA SER A 320 -6.67 18.86 15.74
C SER A 320 -6.81 17.90 14.55
N ALA A 321 -8.04 17.57 14.15
CA ALA A 321 -8.30 16.71 12.98
C ALA A 321 -7.85 17.33 11.65
N GLU A 322 -7.76 18.65 11.51
CA GLU A 322 -7.15 19.26 10.32
C GLU A 322 -5.63 19.16 10.37
N LYS A 323 -5.01 19.42 11.52
CA LYS A 323 -3.57 19.24 11.75
C LYS A 323 -3.11 17.80 11.50
N TYR A 324 -3.96 16.80 11.75
CA TYR A 324 -3.62 15.38 11.60
C TYR A 324 -4.00 14.79 10.23
N LYS A 325 -4.61 15.55 9.32
CA LYS A 325 -4.97 15.12 7.95
C LYS A 325 -4.05 15.75 6.90
N GLN A 326 -2.77 15.81 7.21
CA GLN A 326 -1.79 16.55 6.41
C GLN A 326 -1.71 15.99 4.99
N MET A 327 -1.73 14.66 4.85
CA MET A 327 -1.62 14.02 3.53
C MET A 327 -2.82 14.35 2.63
N THR A 328 -4.04 14.21 3.15
CA THR A 328 -5.28 14.51 2.39
C THR A 328 -5.36 15.99 1.97
N LEU A 329 -4.99 16.92 2.86
CA LEU A 329 -5.02 18.34 2.55
C LEU A 329 -3.99 18.70 1.49
N LYS A 330 -2.78 18.15 1.60
CA LYS A 330 -1.71 18.36 0.64
C LYS A 330 -2.04 17.79 -0.74
N ILE A 331 -2.64 16.60 -0.82
CA ILE A 331 -3.15 16.03 -2.08
C ILE A 331 -4.19 16.94 -2.72
N LYS A 332 -5.12 17.50 -1.93
CA LYS A 332 -6.12 18.44 -2.45
C LYS A 332 -5.45 19.69 -3.06
N GLU A 333 -4.46 20.26 -2.39
CA GLU A 333 -3.70 21.42 -2.89
C GLU A 333 -2.99 21.08 -4.20
N LEU A 334 -2.29 19.94 -4.25
CA LEU A 334 -1.61 19.43 -5.43
C LEU A 334 -2.56 19.23 -6.62
N ILE A 335 -3.76 18.67 -6.40
CA ILE A 335 -4.76 18.52 -7.47
C ILE A 335 -5.17 19.90 -8.01
N LEU A 336 -5.42 20.87 -7.11
CA LEU A 336 -5.89 22.20 -7.51
C LEU A 336 -4.80 23.05 -8.18
N SER A 337 -3.52 22.73 -7.95
CA SER A 337 -2.39 23.44 -8.55
C SER A 337 -2.09 23.04 -10.00
N ALA A 338 -2.73 22.01 -10.55
CA ALA A 338 -2.49 21.59 -11.93
C ALA A 338 -2.92 22.66 -12.94
N GLU A 339 -2.06 22.92 -13.93
CA GLU A 339 -2.29 23.90 -15.00
C GLU A 339 -2.40 23.27 -16.40
N LYS A 340 -1.79 22.10 -16.64
CA LYS A 340 -1.77 21.44 -17.95
C LYS A 340 -2.16 19.97 -17.89
N LYS A 341 -1.55 19.18 -17.01
CA LYS A 341 -1.75 17.73 -16.94
C LYS A 341 -1.72 17.26 -15.49
N LEU A 342 -2.73 16.47 -15.14
CA LEU A 342 -2.83 15.73 -13.89
C LEU A 342 -2.95 14.24 -14.23
N LEU A 343 -1.91 13.46 -13.95
CA LEU A 343 -1.86 12.03 -14.17
C LEU A 343 -1.93 11.30 -12.82
N LEU A 344 -2.95 10.46 -12.62
CA LEU A 344 -3.13 9.68 -11.41
C LEU A 344 -3.01 8.18 -11.71
N GLN A 345 -2.39 7.44 -10.79
CA GLN A 345 -2.40 5.98 -10.77
C GLN A 345 -2.91 5.54 -9.39
N THR A 346 -3.93 4.68 -9.37
CA THR A 346 -4.52 4.14 -8.14
C THR A 346 -5.08 2.74 -8.38
N PRO A 347 -5.00 1.79 -7.42
CA PRO A 347 -5.69 0.51 -7.56
C PRO A 347 -7.22 0.66 -7.61
N TYR A 348 -7.74 1.68 -6.93
CA TYR A 348 -9.16 1.83 -6.62
C TYR A 348 -9.63 3.23 -6.97
N LEU A 349 -10.36 3.36 -8.08
CA LEU A 349 -11.00 4.63 -8.46
C LEU A 349 -12.32 4.83 -7.68
N VAL A 350 -12.23 4.95 -6.37
CA VAL A 350 -13.35 5.28 -5.48
C VAL A 350 -13.03 6.58 -4.75
N LEU A 351 -13.25 7.71 -5.44
CA LEU A 351 -12.82 9.01 -4.96
C LEU A 351 -13.54 9.43 -3.68
N SER A 352 -12.77 9.90 -2.70
CA SER A 352 -13.31 10.56 -1.51
C SER A 352 -14.15 11.79 -1.88
N ARG A 353 -15.02 12.25 -0.96
CA ARG A 353 -15.78 13.50 -1.18
C ARG A 353 -14.87 14.71 -1.40
N LYS A 354 -13.70 14.76 -0.77
CA LYS A 354 -12.73 15.87 -0.92
C LYS A 354 -12.04 15.78 -2.27
N ALA A 355 -11.51 14.62 -2.63
CA ALA A 355 -10.89 14.37 -3.93
C ALA A 355 -11.86 14.66 -5.08
N TYR A 356 -13.10 14.18 -4.98
CA TYR A 356 -14.16 14.46 -5.96
C TYR A 356 -14.41 15.97 -6.13
N ARG A 357 -14.52 16.72 -5.03
CA ARG A 357 -14.74 18.18 -5.10
C ARG A 357 -13.54 18.92 -5.68
N ALA A 358 -12.32 18.51 -5.34
CA ALA A 358 -11.09 19.09 -5.88
C ALA A 358 -11.02 18.91 -7.40
N LEU A 359 -11.17 17.67 -7.88
CA LEU A 359 -11.17 17.35 -9.30
C LEU A 359 -12.32 18.04 -10.05
N LYS A 360 -13.51 18.13 -9.44
CA LYS A 360 -14.66 18.84 -10.04
C LYS A 360 -14.36 20.33 -10.17
N SER A 361 -13.75 20.93 -9.15
CA SER A 361 -13.36 22.35 -9.18
C SER A 361 -12.28 22.59 -10.23
N LEU A 362 -11.28 21.72 -10.32
CA LEU A 362 -10.23 21.79 -11.32
C LEU A 362 -10.82 21.77 -12.73
N HIS A 363 -11.61 20.74 -13.04
CA HIS A 363 -12.23 20.59 -14.36
C HIS A 363 -13.17 21.76 -14.72
N LYS A 364 -13.93 22.28 -13.75
CA LYS A 364 -14.82 23.43 -13.98
C LYS A 364 -14.04 24.71 -14.27
N ASN A 365 -12.97 24.97 -13.52
CA ASN A 365 -12.25 26.25 -13.57
C ASN A 365 -11.16 26.25 -14.64
N LYS A 366 -10.63 25.08 -14.99
CA LYS A 366 -9.54 24.87 -15.96
C LYS A 366 -9.90 23.71 -16.89
N PRO A 367 -10.86 23.88 -17.81
CA PRO A 367 -11.37 22.79 -18.66
C PRO A 367 -10.30 22.18 -19.59
N ASP A 368 -9.23 22.92 -19.88
CA ASP A 368 -8.13 22.47 -20.74
C ASP A 368 -7.11 21.59 -20.02
N VAL A 369 -7.19 21.47 -18.68
CA VAL A 369 -6.32 20.57 -17.91
C VAL A 369 -6.68 19.12 -18.23
N GLN A 370 -5.70 18.37 -18.74
CA GLN A 370 -5.88 16.96 -19.01
C GLN A 370 -5.81 16.16 -17.71
N ILE A 371 -6.93 15.58 -17.28
CA ILE A 371 -6.99 14.71 -16.11
C ILE A 371 -7.07 13.25 -16.57
N THR A 372 -6.05 12.46 -16.25
CA THR A 372 -5.92 11.05 -16.69
C THR A 372 -5.74 10.13 -15.49
N VAL A 373 -6.41 8.97 -15.50
CA VAL A 373 -6.34 7.97 -14.44
C VAL A 373 -6.02 6.59 -15.01
N SER A 374 -4.98 5.95 -14.47
CA SER A 374 -4.67 4.54 -14.63
C SER A 374 -5.17 3.76 -13.40
N THR A 375 -6.08 2.80 -13.60
CA THR A 375 -6.73 2.03 -12.51
C THR A 375 -6.97 0.59 -12.92
N ASN A 376 -7.32 -0.29 -11.98
CA ASN A 376 -7.67 -1.68 -12.31
C ASN A 376 -9.00 -1.81 -13.08
N SER A 377 -9.05 -2.82 -13.95
CA SER A 377 -10.30 -3.39 -14.46
C SER A 377 -10.90 -4.39 -13.46
N LEU A 378 -12.09 -4.93 -13.77
CA LEU A 378 -12.67 -6.03 -12.98
C LEU A 378 -11.79 -7.30 -13.02
N SER A 379 -11.09 -7.55 -14.13
CA SER A 379 -10.25 -8.74 -14.26
C SER A 379 -8.91 -8.57 -13.53
N SER A 380 -8.39 -7.35 -13.40
CA SER A 380 -7.10 -7.10 -12.74
C SER A 380 -7.20 -6.76 -11.24
N THR A 381 -8.38 -6.38 -10.75
CA THR A 381 -8.57 -6.01 -9.33
C THR A 381 -8.57 -7.23 -8.40
N ASP A 382 -8.03 -7.04 -7.21
CA ASP A 382 -8.14 -7.93 -6.04
C ASP A 382 -9.37 -7.59 -5.17
N ALA A 383 -9.96 -6.40 -5.36
CA ALA A 383 -11.12 -5.93 -4.60
C ALA A 383 -12.36 -5.73 -5.49
N TYR A 384 -13.09 -6.81 -5.77
CA TYR A 384 -14.24 -6.80 -6.69
C TYR A 384 -15.36 -5.83 -6.28
N TYR A 385 -15.68 -5.73 -4.99
CA TYR A 385 -16.73 -4.82 -4.49
C TYR A 385 -16.33 -3.34 -4.62
N VAL A 386 -15.05 -3.03 -4.42
CA VAL A 386 -14.51 -1.68 -4.59
C VAL A 386 -14.58 -1.28 -6.06
N TYR A 387 -14.24 -2.19 -6.98
CA TYR A 387 -14.41 -1.96 -8.41
C TYR A 387 -15.88 -1.74 -8.79
N ALA A 388 -16.84 -2.47 -8.21
CA ALA A 388 -18.26 -2.27 -8.48
C ALA A 388 -18.72 -0.84 -8.15
N ILE A 389 -18.22 -0.24 -7.07
CA ILE A 389 -18.48 1.18 -6.75
C ILE A 389 -17.85 2.11 -7.79
N SER A 390 -16.59 1.90 -8.16
CA SER A 390 -15.94 2.65 -9.23
C SER A 390 -16.77 2.58 -10.52
N PHE A 391 -17.20 1.37 -10.90
CA PHE A 391 -18.02 1.10 -12.08
C PHE A 391 -19.32 1.91 -12.07
N LYS A 392 -20.04 1.98 -10.94
CA LYS A 392 -21.24 2.82 -10.77
C LYS A 392 -20.97 4.30 -11.01
N HIS A 393 -19.78 4.78 -10.65
CA HIS A 393 -19.43 6.20 -10.73
C HIS A 393 -18.71 6.61 -12.03
N LYS A 394 -18.31 5.66 -12.91
CA LYS A 394 -17.61 5.94 -14.18
C LYS A 394 -18.23 7.07 -15.00
N LYS A 395 -19.55 7.00 -15.28
CA LYS A 395 -20.26 8.07 -16.01
C LYS A 395 -20.08 9.44 -15.34
N LYS A 396 -20.26 9.49 -14.02
CA LYS A 396 -20.15 10.72 -13.23
C LYS A 396 -18.73 11.26 -13.26
N TYR A 397 -17.72 10.40 -13.21
CA TYR A 397 -16.32 10.79 -13.27
C TYR A 397 -15.94 11.35 -14.64
N MET A 398 -16.31 10.68 -15.73
CA MET A 398 -16.05 11.18 -17.08
C MET A 398 -16.77 12.52 -17.34
N GLN A 399 -18.08 12.59 -17.04
CA GLN A 399 -18.88 13.77 -17.41
C GLN A 399 -18.69 14.98 -16.50
N ARG A 400 -18.42 14.77 -15.19
CA ARG A 400 -18.35 15.89 -14.22
C ARG A 400 -16.93 16.25 -13.80
N LEU A 401 -15.97 15.36 -14.03
CA LEU A 401 -14.57 15.58 -13.67
C LEU A 401 -13.64 15.56 -14.89
N GLY A 402 -14.13 15.25 -16.10
CA GLY A 402 -13.30 15.20 -17.30
C GLY A 402 -12.23 14.10 -17.29
N LEU A 403 -12.42 13.01 -16.53
CA LEU A 403 -11.40 11.96 -16.43
C LEU A 403 -11.28 11.16 -17.73
N ASN A 404 -10.05 11.06 -18.23
CA ASN A 404 -9.62 10.02 -19.16
C ASN A 404 -9.23 8.78 -18.36
N ILE A 405 -10.01 7.69 -18.46
CA ILE A 405 -9.84 6.50 -17.63
C ILE A 405 -9.23 5.37 -18.47
N TYR A 406 -8.17 4.77 -17.96
CA TYR A 406 -7.51 3.59 -18.49
C TYR A 406 -7.61 2.46 -17.45
N GLU A 407 -8.11 1.31 -17.87
CA GLU A 407 -8.28 0.14 -17.02
C GLU A 407 -7.28 -0.95 -17.37
N TYR A 408 -6.41 -1.27 -16.41
CA TYR A 408 -5.33 -2.25 -16.55
C TYR A 408 -5.86 -3.66 -16.77
N LYS A 409 -5.18 -4.42 -17.62
CA LYS A 409 -5.52 -5.81 -17.95
C LYS A 409 -4.84 -6.76 -16.97
N GLN A 410 -5.50 -7.88 -16.69
CA GLN A 410 -4.92 -8.91 -15.83
C GLN A 410 -3.70 -9.63 -16.41
N ASN A 411 -3.50 -9.56 -17.73
CA ASN A 411 -2.36 -10.16 -18.43
C ASN A 411 -1.76 -9.16 -19.44
N PRO A 412 -0.93 -8.20 -18.96
CA PRO A 412 -0.30 -7.20 -19.82
C PRO A 412 0.71 -7.87 -20.77
N LYS A 413 0.72 -7.44 -22.05
CA LYS A 413 1.54 -8.06 -23.10
C LYS A 413 3.04 -8.03 -22.78
N TYR A 414 3.50 -6.96 -22.13
CA TYR A 414 4.92 -6.75 -21.82
C TYR A 414 5.31 -7.15 -20.40
N LYS A 415 4.59 -8.09 -19.77
CA LYS A 415 4.83 -8.54 -18.39
C LYS A 415 6.29 -8.86 -18.05
N HIS A 416 7.07 -9.47 -18.97
CA HIS A 416 8.49 -9.77 -18.74
C HIS A 416 9.38 -8.51 -18.57
N LYS A 417 8.96 -7.37 -19.12
CA LYS A 417 9.64 -6.08 -18.91
C LYS A 417 9.21 -5.44 -17.60
N MET A 418 7.97 -5.65 -17.19
CA MET A 418 7.33 -4.99 -16.03
C MET A 418 7.63 -5.68 -14.70
N PHE A 419 7.76 -7.01 -14.70
CA PHE A 419 7.91 -7.82 -13.49
C PHE A 419 9.25 -8.57 -13.47
N GLY A 420 9.54 -9.18 -12.31
CA GLY A 420 10.57 -10.20 -12.14
C GLY A 420 10.36 -11.43 -13.02
N ALA A 421 11.44 -12.18 -13.25
CA ALA A 421 11.40 -13.34 -14.16
C ALA A 421 10.48 -14.46 -13.64
N VAL A 422 10.34 -14.58 -12.31
CA VAL A 422 9.52 -15.60 -11.65
C VAL A 422 8.02 -15.32 -11.82
N ALA A 423 7.56 -14.10 -11.58
CA ALA A 423 6.15 -13.73 -11.76
C ALA A 423 5.67 -13.83 -13.21
N ALA A 424 6.56 -13.72 -14.20
CA ALA A 424 6.17 -13.64 -15.59
C ALA A 424 5.79 -15.00 -16.23
N SER A 425 5.49 -16.03 -15.43
CA SER A 425 5.01 -17.34 -15.88
C SER A 425 3.70 -17.29 -16.67
N VAL A 426 3.40 -18.40 -17.34
CA VAL A 426 2.09 -18.66 -17.97
C VAL A 426 1.08 -18.84 -16.83
N ASP A 427 -0.09 -18.19 -16.94
CA ASP A 427 -1.22 -18.21 -15.98
C ASP A 427 -1.16 -17.30 -14.73
N THR A 428 -0.15 -16.45 -14.58
CA THR A 428 -0.13 -15.43 -13.50
C THR A 428 -0.98 -14.20 -13.86
N ARG A 429 -1.86 -13.77 -12.94
CA ARG A 429 -2.64 -12.53 -13.03
C ARG A 429 -1.88 -11.34 -12.44
N PHE A 430 -2.16 -10.14 -12.94
CA PHE A 430 -1.53 -8.90 -12.47
C PHE A 430 -2.57 -7.83 -12.17
N GLY A 431 -2.33 -7.05 -11.11
CA GLY A 431 -3.18 -5.93 -10.72
C GLY A 431 -2.35 -4.70 -10.35
N LEU A 432 -2.83 -3.51 -10.72
CA LEU A 432 -2.23 -2.26 -10.25
C LEU A 432 -2.40 -2.13 -8.74
N HIS A 433 -1.33 -1.69 -8.08
CA HIS A 433 -1.37 -1.29 -6.69
C HIS A 433 -0.55 -0.03 -6.40
N ALA A 434 0.10 0.57 -7.39
CA ALA A 434 0.75 1.86 -7.23
C ALA A 434 -0.25 2.97 -6.87
N LYS A 435 0.17 3.90 -6.01
CA LYS A 435 -0.55 5.14 -5.71
C LYS A 435 0.35 6.33 -6.01
N SER A 436 0.10 6.98 -7.14
CA SER A 436 0.98 8.05 -7.63
C SER A 436 0.21 9.16 -8.31
N ILE A 437 0.74 10.38 -8.23
CA ILE A 437 0.29 11.54 -8.98
C ILE A 437 1.49 12.17 -9.68
N VAL A 438 1.31 12.62 -10.92
CA VAL A 438 2.20 13.56 -11.60
C VAL A 438 1.42 14.80 -12.02
N ILE A 439 1.95 15.98 -11.69
CA ILE A 439 1.38 17.28 -12.02
C ILE A 439 2.37 18.04 -12.89
N ASP A 440 1.89 18.44 -14.07
CA ASP A 440 2.56 19.34 -15.02
C ASP A 440 4.00 18.93 -15.39
N GLY A 441 4.30 17.62 -15.28
CA GLY A 441 5.62 17.07 -15.59
C GLY A 441 6.74 17.55 -14.65
N TYR A 442 6.40 18.01 -13.44
CA TYR A 442 7.38 18.53 -12.48
C TYR A 442 7.17 18.03 -11.05
N THR A 443 5.93 18.01 -10.56
CA THR A 443 5.63 17.56 -9.20
C THR A 443 5.10 16.14 -9.22
N SER A 444 5.69 15.28 -8.39
CA SER A 444 5.31 13.88 -8.24
C SER A 444 4.90 13.59 -6.80
N LEU A 445 3.89 12.76 -6.60
CA LEU A 445 3.55 12.15 -5.32
C LEU A 445 3.61 10.63 -5.46
N ILE A 446 4.29 9.96 -4.52
CA ILE A 446 4.39 8.50 -4.44
C ILE A 446 4.15 8.10 -2.98
N GLY A 447 3.23 7.19 -2.71
CA GLY A 447 2.94 6.81 -1.33
C GLY A 447 1.88 5.74 -1.19
N SER A 448 1.21 5.72 -0.04
CA SER A 448 0.24 4.69 0.34
C SER A 448 -1.23 5.08 0.13
N HIS A 449 -1.51 6.38 -0.07
CA HIS A 449 -2.85 6.96 -0.09
C HIS A 449 -3.65 6.56 -1.36
N ASN A 450 -4.78 5.85 -1.21
CA ASN A 450 -5.60 5.35 -2.34
C ASN A 450 -6.56 6.39 -2.96
N PHE A 451 -6.62 7.60 -2.39
CA PHE A 451 -7.53 8.69 -2.79
C PHE A 451 -9.01 8.41 -2.47
N ASP A 452 -9.26 7.46 -1.57
CA ASP A 452 -10.57 7.01 -1.14
C ASP A 452 -10.98 7.57 0.24
N HIS A 453 -12.17 7.19 0.68
CA HIS A 453 -12.69 7.64 1.97
C HIS A 453 -11.89 7.10 3.16
N ARG A 454 -11.35 5.88 3.05
CA ARG A 454 -10.56 5.24 4.10
C ARG A 454 -9.27 6.00 4.30
N SER A 455 -8.51 6.27 3.24
CA SER A 455 -7.29 7.07 3.30
C SER A 455 -7.55 8.48 3.88
N ASP A 456 -8.73 9.08 3.65
CA ASP A 456 -9.06 10.40 4.19
C ASP A 456 -9.34 10.42 5.71
N ILE A 457 -9.86 9.32 6.28
CA ILE A 457 -10.49 9.34 7.63
C ILE A 457 -10.12 8.13 8.49
N LEU A 458 -10.03 6.94 7.92
CA LEU A 458 -9.90 5.67 8.64
C LEU A 458 -8.46 5.13 8.67
N ASN A 459 -7.61 5.53 7.73
CA ASN A 459 -6.22 5.10 7.68
C ASN A 459 -5.28 6.27 7.94
N THR A 460 -4.15 6.01 8.59
CA THR A 460 -2.97 6.89 8.44
C THR A 460 -2.24 6.51 7.16
N GLU A 461 -1.71 7.51 6.46
CA GLU A 461 -1.03 7.33 5.19
C GLU A 461 0.32 8.07 5.19
N SER A 462 1.23 7.66 4.32
CA SER A 462 2.50 8.34 4.09
C SER A 462 2.87 8.39 2.62
N GLY A 463 3.78 9.30 2.27
CA GLY A 463 4.36 9.36 0.93
C GLY A 463 5.43 10.44 0.79
N LEU A 464 5.93 10.57 -0.43
CA LEU A 464 6.88 11.60 -0.83
C LEU A 464 6.20 12.58 -1.77
N ILE A 465 6.53 13.86 -1.61
CA ILE A 465 6.30 14.88 -2.63
C ILE A 465 7.65 15.27 -3.19
N ILE A 466 7.82 15.09 -4.49
CA ILE A 466 9.11 15.23 -5.17
C ILE A 466 8.94 16.26 -6.29
N LYS A 467 9.83 17.26 -6.30
CA LYS A 467 9.93 18.25 -7.37
C LYS A 467 11.17 17.95 -8.20
N SER A 468 10.96 17.54 -9.44
CA SER A 468 12.01 17.27 -10.43
C SER A 468 11.36 16.95 -11.76
N THR A 469 11.72 17.70 -12.82
CA THR A 469 11.24 17.41 -14.18
C THR A 469 11.69 16.05 -14.67
N GLU A 470 12.93 15.67 -14.37
CA GLU A 470 13.50 14.39 -14.80
C GLU A 470 12.76 13.21 -14.16
N LEU A 471 12.54 13.26 -12.84
CA LEU A 471 11.83 12.21 -12.13
C LEU A 471 10.34 12.17 -12.52
N ALA A 472 9.68 13.33 -12.65
CA ALA A 472 8.28 13.39 -13.07
C ALA A 472 8.09 12.85 -14.50
N LYS A 473 9.05 13.10 -15.41
CA LYS A 473 9.06 12.50 -16.75
C LYS A 473 9.22 10.99 -16.68
N GLN A 474 10.18 10.49 -15.90
CA GLN A 474 10.39 9.05 -15.72
C GLN A 474 9.15 8.36 -15.14
N LEU A 475 8.55 8.94 -14.10
CA LEU A 475 7.32 8.47 -13.49
C LEU A 475 6.15 8.44 -14.48
N SER A 476 5.99 9.51 -15.27
CA SER A 476 4.96 9.58 -16.32
C SER A 476 5.14 8.48 -17.36
N GLN A 477 6.38 8.21 -17.79
CA GLN A 477 6.67 7.16 -18.76
C GLN A 477 6.25 5.77 -18.27
N PHE A 478 6.48 5.44 -17.00
CA PHE A 478 6.01 4.17 -16.43
C PHE A 478 4.48 4.07 -16.41
N ILE A 479 3.79 5.15 -16.02
CA ILE A 479 2.32 5.16 -16.01
C ILE A 479 1.76 5.13 -17.45
N ASP A 480 2.38 5.83 -18.39
CA ASP A 480 2.00 5.81 -19.81
C ASP A 480 2.22 4.41 -20.43
N GLU A 481 3.28 3.68 -20.04
CA GLU A 481 3.49 2.28 -20.43
C GLU A 481 2.38 1.37 -19.86
N ASP A 482 1.99 1.55 -18.60
CA ASP A 482 0.88 0.82 -18.00
C ASP A 482 -0.46 1.11 -18.72
N MET A 483 -0.65 2.33 -19.21
CA MET A 483 -1.84 2.76 -19.97
C MET A 483 -1.80 2.40 -21.46
N SER A 484 -0.70 1.81 -21.95
CA SER A 484 -0.59 1.48 -23.37
C SER A 484 -1.71 0.52 -23.80
N PRO A 485 -2.15 0.54 -25.07
CA PRO A 485 -3.26 -0.29 -25.54
C PRO A 485 -3.06 -1.81 -25.37
N GLU A 486 -1.82 -2.25 -25.20
CA GLU A 486 -1.45 -3.63 -24.92
C GLU A 486 -1.70 -4.00 -23.46
N ASN A 487 -1.58 -3.05 -22.54
CA ASN A 487 -1.61 -3.26 -21.09
C ASN A 487 -2.90 -2.77 -20.44
N SER A 488 -3.63 -1.85 -21.09
CA SER A 488 -4.88 -1.28 -20.60
C SER A 488 -5.95 -1.14 -21.68
N TRP A 489 -7.20 -1.08 -21.27
CA TRP A 489 -8.32 -0.60 -22.08
C TRP A 489 -8.59 0.87 -21.81
N ILE A 490 -8.95 1.63 -22.85
CA ILE A 490 -9.45 2.99 -22.66
C ILE A 490 -10.96 2.96 -22.46
N ILE A 491 -11.46 3.73 -21.49
CA ILE A 491 -12.89 3.80 -21.19
C ILE A 491 -13.50 4.99 -21.92
N ALA A 492 -14.49 4.73 -22.77
CA ALA A 492 -15.15 5.75 -23.57
C ALA A 492 -16.68 5.58 -23.59
N PRO A 493 -17.45 6.62 -23.94
CA PRO A 493 -18.89 6.51 -24.14
C PRO A 493 -19.25 5.54 -25.28
N ASN A 494 -20.44 4.96 -25.24
CA ASN A 494 -20.95 4.15 -26.36
C ASN A 494 -21.48 5.06 -27.50
N LYS A 495 -21.04 4.82 -28.75
CA LYS A 495 -21.43 5.59 -29.96
C LYS A 495 -22.93 5.59 -30.24
N LYS A 496 -23.65 4.55 -29.80
CA LYS A 496 -25.11 4.41 -29.90
C LYS A 496 -25.67 4.13 -28.51
N ILE A 497 -26.28 5.14 -27.89
CA ILE A 497 -27.40 4.88 -27.00
C ILE A 497 -28.57 4.63 -27.96
N PRO A 498 -29.30 3.49 -27.90
CA PRO A 498 -30.54 3.36 -28.67
C PRO A 498 -31.38 4.63 -28.45
N VAL A 499 -31.94 5.24 -29.49
CA VAL A 499 -32.89 6.34 -29.30
C VAL A 499 -34.07 5.73 -28.55
N LEU A 500 -34.08 5.98 -27.24
CA LEU A 500 -35.08 5.46 -26.33
C LEU A 500 -36.35 6.28 -26.58
N SER A 501 -37.47 5.61 -26.87
CA SER A 501 -38.79 6.21 -26.71
C SER A 501 -38.89 6.89 -25.34
N PHE A 502 -39.69 7.95 -25.20
CA PHE A 502 -39.83 8.72 -23.95
C PHE A 502 -39.92 7.83 -22.69
N PHE A 503 -40.66 6.71 -22.76
CA PHE A 503 -40.78 5.71 -21.70
C PHE A 503 -39.48 4.98 -21.35
N SER A 504 -38.68 4.60 -22.33
CA SER A 504 -37.43 3.87 -22.12
C SER A 504 -36.28 4.81 -21.67
N GLY A 505 -36.35 6.10 -22.05
CA GLY A 505 -35.50 7.16 -21.51
C GLY A 505 -35.83 7.50 -20.06
N MET A 506 -37.12 7.52 -19.72
CA MET A 506 -37.63 7.65 -18.36
C MET A 506 -37.20 6.45 -17.49
N MET A 507 -37.31 5.22 -17.99
CA MET A 507 -36.86 4.02 -17.28
C MET A 507 -35.34 3.96 -17.08
N ALA A 508 -34.55 4.35 -18.09
CA ALA A 508 -33.10 4.48 -17.95
C ALA A 508 -32.70 5.58 -16.95
N THR A 509 -33.50 6.65 -16.84
CA THR A 509 -33.28 7.74 -15.88
C THR A 509 -33.72 7.33 -14.46
N LEU A 510 -34.86 6.65 -14.33
CA LEU A 510 -35.37 6.05 -13.10
C LEU A 510 -34.39 4.99 -12.57
N SER A 511 -33.91 4.09 -13.42
CA SER A 511 -32.91 3.07 -13.05
C SER A 511 -31.58 3.68 -12.63
N ARG A 512 -31.16 4.80 -13.24
CA ARG A 512 -29.98 5.58 -12.79
C ARG A 512 -30.23 6.35 -11.47
N SER A 513 -31.48 6.68 -11.15
CA SER A 513 -31.85 7.33 -9.88
C SER A 513 -32.14 6.35 -8.75
N LEU A 514 -32.37 5.07 -9.05
CA LEU A 514 -32.58 4.03 -8.06
C LEU A 514 -31.23 3.66 -7.40
N PRO A 515 -31.13 3.74 -6.07
CA PRO A 515 -29.85 3.64 -5.37
C PRO A 515 -29.20 2.24 -5.41
N VAL A 516 -29.99 1.18 -5.62
CA VAL A 516 -29.59 -0.21 -5.34
C VAL A 516 -29.44 -1.08 -6.60
N LEU A 517 -30.17 -0.82 -7.68
CA LEU A 517 -30.22 -1.70 -8.85
C LEU A 517 -30.28 -0.89 -10.16
N ASP A 518 -29.12 -0.61 -10.74
CA ASP A 518 -29.07 -0.24 -12.15
C ASP A 518 -29.18 -1.54 -12.97
N ILE A 519 -30.41 -1.99 -13.21
CA ILE A 519 -30.79 -3.19 -13.97
C ILE A 519 -30.77 -2.98 -15.48
N TRP A 520 -30.30 -1.82 -15.96
CA TRP A 520 -30.43 -1.46 -17.36
C TRP A 520 -29.29 -2.07 -18.23
N PRO A 521 -29.62 -2.72 -19.38
CA PRO A 521 -28.64 -3.39 -20.23
C PRO A 521 -27.74 -2.40 -21.00
N PHE A 522 -28.14 -1.14 -21.16
CA PHE A 522 -27.39 -0.12 -21.91
C PHE A 522 -26.66 0.85 -20.99
N ARG A 523 -25.36 0.66 -20.83
CA ARG A 523 -24.48 1.54 -20.03
C ARG A 523 -23.91 2.69 -20.85
N TYR A 524 -23.59 3.79 -20.18
CA TYR A 524 -23.07 5.00 -20.81
C TYR A 524 -21.68 4.79 -21.45
N SER A 525 -20.79 4.09 -20.74
CA SER A 525 -19.40 3.82 -21.15
C SER A 525 -19.16 2.32 -21.29
N SER A 526 -18.07 1.97 -21.98
CA SER A 526 -17.57 0.60 -22.13
C SER A 526 -16.04 0.59 -22.22
N SER A 527 -15.41 -0.59 -22.19
CA SER A 527 -13.98 -0.75 -22.44
C SER A 527 -13.71 -0.84 -23.94
N PHE A 528 -12.67 -0.16 -24.40
CA PHE A 528 -12.28 -0.09 -25.80
C PHE A 528 -10.84 -0.58 -26.01
N GLN A 529 -10.66 -1.45 -27.00
CA GLN A 529 -9.38 -2.02 -27.40
C GLN A 529 -8.94 -1.42 -28.74
N LEU A 530 -7.67 -1.00 -28.83
CA LEU A 530 -7.10 -0.53 -30.10
C LEU A 530 -7.14 -1.66 -31.13
N ARG A 531 -7.60 -1.35 -32.34
CA ARG A 531 -7.61 -2.28 -33.46
C ARG A 531 -6.20 -2.47 -33.99
N TYR A 532 -5.92 -3.68 -34.48
CA TYR A 532 -4.64 -3.99 -35.10
C TYR A 532 -4.32 -3.03 -36.25
N GLY A 533 -3.10 -2.50 -36.28
CA GLY A 533 -2.62 -1.57 -37.30
C GLY A 533 -3.15 -0.13 -37.21
N LYS A 534 -3.95 0.22 -36.18
CA LYS A 534 -4.44 1.59 -35.95
C LYS A 534 -3.57 2.34 -34.94
N VAL A 535 -3.65 3.66 -34.97
CA VAL A 535 -2.90 4.56 -34.06
C VAL A 535 -3.73 4.86 -32.82
N ALA A 536 -3.10 4.80 -31.65
CA ALA A 536 -3.74 5.17 -30.39
C ALA A 536 -4.06 6.67 -30.36
N VAL A 537 -5.30 7.02 -30.02
CA VAL A 537 -5.80 8.39 -29.95
C VAL A 537 -6.71 8.56 -28.72
N GLY A 538 -6.82 9.80 -28.22
CA GLY A 538 -7.68 10.12 -27.08
C GLY A 538 -9.18 10.00 -27.40
N ILE A 539 -10.02 9.90 -26.35
CA ILE A 539 -11.47 9.71 -26.49
C ILE A 539 -12.21 10.83 -27.25
N ASN A 540 -11.61 12.03 -27.32
CA ASN A 540 -12.17 13.18 -28.01
C ASN A 540 -11.71 13.28 -29.47
N HIS A 541 -10.83 12.39 -29.94
CA HIS A 541 -10.35 12.39 -31.32
C HIS A 541 -11.46 11.90 -32.27
N PRO A 542 -11.66 12.52 -33.45
CA PRO A 542 -12.69 12.11 -34.41
C PRO A 542 -12.63 10.62 -34.78
N ASP A 543 -11.41 10.12 -35.00
CA ASP A 543 -11.17 8.73 -35.42
C ASP A 543 -11.21 7.71 -34.28
N PHE A 544 -11.55 8.11 -33.04
CA PHE A 544 -11.52 7.21 -31.89
C PHE A 544 -12.33 5.93 -32.13
N TYR A 545 -13.58 6.05 -32.57
CA TYR A 545 -14.44 4.88 -32.81
C TYR A 545 -14.07 4.06 -34.05
N GLU A 546 -13.21 4.60 -34.92
CA GLU A 546 -12.64 3.88 -36.06
C GLU A 546 -11.39 3.09 -35.65
N ASN A 547 -10.57 3.69 -34.78
CA ASN A 547 -9.32 3.11 -34.30
C ASN A 547 -9.56 2.06 -33.20
N TYR A 548 -10.64 2.18 -32.44
CA TYR A 548 -10.94 1.30 -31.32
C TYR A 548 -12.17 0.41 -31.56
N LYS A 549 -12.16 -0.77 -30.95
CA LYS A 549 -13.29 -1.71 -30.89
C LYS A 549 -13.83 -1.74 -29.46
N ASN A 550 -15.15 -1.64 -29.31
CA ASN A 550 -15.82 -1.87 -28.03
C ASN A 550 -15.73 -3.37 -27.66
N VAL A 551 -15.19 -3.68 -26.48
CA VAL A 551 -15.00 -5.05 -25.96
C VAL A 551 -15.90 -5.36 -24.75
N GLY A 552 -16.87 -4.51 -24.47
CA GLY A 552 -17.82 -4.67 -23.36
C GLY A 552 -17.31 -4.10 -22.03
N ASN A 553 -18.12 -4.25 -20.97
CA ASN A 553 -17.86 -3.64 -19.66
C ASN A 553 -16.84 -4.41 -18.81
N PHE A 554 -16.71 -5.72 -19.05
CA PHE A 554 -15.93 -6.65 -18.22
C PHE A 554 -15.12 -7.63 -19.10
N PRO A 555 -14.27 -7.11 -20.01
CA PRO A 555 -13.42 -7.96 -20.84
C PRO A 555 -12.46 -8.80 -19.97
N ASP A 556 -12.18 -10.02 -20.44
CA ASP A 556 -11.25 -10.97 -19.82
C ASP A 556 -11.56 -11.31 -18.35
N VAL A 557 -12.83 -11.21 -17.94
CA VAL A 557 -13.27 -11.61 -16.59
C VAL A 557 -13.71 -13.06 -16.62
N GLU A 558 -13.11 -13.88 -15.75
CA GLU A 558 -13.43 -15.32 -15.62
C GLU A 558 -14.69 -15.61 -14.78
N LEU A 559 -15.34 -14.56 -14.26
CA LEU A 559 -16.57 -14.67 -13.46
C LEU A 559 -17.80 -14.84 -14.36
N SER A 560 -18.71 -15.73 -13.97
CA SER A 560 -20.02 -15.86 -14.62
C SER A 560 -20.85 -14.58 -14.49
N SER A 561 -21.78 -14.36 -15.42
CA SER A 561 -22.71 -13.22 -15.37
C SER A 561 -23.48 -13.14 -14.04
N ARG A 562 -23.81 -14.28 -13.44
CA ARG A 562 -24.47 -14.34 -12.13
C ARG A 562 -23.54 -13.86 -11.01
N GLN A 563 -22.27 -14.27 -11.01
CA GLN A 563 -21.29 -13.79 -10.02
C GLN A 563 -21.05 -12.29 -10.14
N ILE A 564 -20.92 -11.78 -11.38
CA ILE A 564 -20.77 -10.34 -11.62
C ILE A 564 -21.98 -9.57 -11.10
N GLN A 565 -23.20 -10.05 -11.38
CA GLN A 565 -24.43 -9.47 -10.83
C GLN A 565 -24.43 -9.49 -9.30
N THR A 566 -24.07 -10.61 -8.67
CA THR A 566 -23.96 -10.70 -7.20
C THR A 566 -22.99 -9.67 -6.65
N ILE A 567 -21.79 -9.55 -7.22
CA ILE A 567 -20.78 -8.56 -6.79
C ILE A 567 -21.34 -7.13 -6.87
N MET A 568 -21.98 -6.80 -8.00
CA MET A 568 -22.57 -5.48 -8.21
C MET A 568 -23.70 -5.20 -7.20
N ILE A 569 -24.62 -6.16 -7.01
CA ILE A 569 -25.75 -6.01 -6.09
C ILE A 569 -25.25 -5.88 -4.64
N SER A 570 -24.35 -6.76 -4.20
CA SER A 570 -23.80 -6.75 -2.84
C SER A 570 -23.06 -5.47 -2.51
N ALA A 571 -22.33 -4.88 -3.47
CA ALA A 571 -21.66 -3.60 -3.28
C ALA A 571 -22.66 -2.44 -3.05
N PHE A 572 -23.86 -2.49 -3.67
CA PHE A 572 -24.85 -1.42 -3.60
C PHE A 572 -25.93 -1.61 -2.53
N ALA A 573 -26.12 -2.83 -2.05
CA ALA A 573 -27.06 -3.15 -0.97
C ALA A 573 -26.54 -2.76 0.44
N GLY A 574 -25.44 -2.00 0.53
CA GLY A 574 -24.93 -1.45 1.79
C GLY A 574 -24.16 -2.43 2.68
N PHE A 575 -24.08 -3.72 2.34
CA PHE A 575 -23.35 -4.70 3.15
C PHE A 575 -21.84 -4.42 3.24
N ALA A 576 -21.26 -3.79 2.21
CA ALA A 576 -19.84 -3.49 2.14
C ALA A 576 -19.50 -2.00 2.40
N GLU A 577 -20.49 -1.10 2.37
CA GLU A 577 -20.30 0.36 2.55
C GLU A 577 -19.67 0.75 3.90
N PRO A 578 -19.90 0.03 5.03
CA PRO A 578 -19.19 0.27 6.29
C PRO A 578 -17.72 -0.14 6.28
N PHE A 579 -17.28 -0.92 5.29
CA PHE A 579 -15.92 -1.49 5.19
C PHE A 579 -15.09 -0.86 4.07
N MET A 580 -15.70 0.00 3.25
CA MET A 580 -15.08 0.77 2.16
C MET A 580 -15.04 2.26 2.48
#